data_AF-A0A1I2VEQ0-F1
#
_entry.id   AF-A0A1I2VEQ0-F1
#
_cell.length_a   1.000
_cell.length_b   1.000
_cell.length_c   1.000
_cell.angle_alpha   90.00
_cell.angle_beta   90.00
_cell.angle_gamma   90.00
#
_symmetry.space_group_name_H-M   'P 1'
#
loop_
_entity.id
_entity.type
_entity.pdbx_description
1 polymer ?
#
loop_
_entity_poly.entity_id
_entity_poly.type
_entity_poly.pdbx_seq_one_letter_code
_entity_poly.pdbx_strand_id
1 'polypeptide(L)'
;GKKLQVGSLSGQIIAVSISNMNASTLFSSNTLTVDNNTNAGKAMSLVQSAITKVSEQRSTLGALQNRLNHTIKNLDTASENTQAAESRIRDTNMAEEMVQYSATNIIQQAGQSMLAQANGQTQGVLSLIQG
;
A
#
# COMPACT_ATOMS: atom_id res chain seq x y z
N GLY A 1 -7.81 23.91 3.29
CA GLY A 1 -8.12 22.50 2.98
C GLY A 1 -7.03 21.61 3.55
N LYS A 2 -7.35 20.36 3.91
CA LYS A 2 -6.36 19.36 4.35
C LYS A 2 -5.92 18.50 3.17
N LYS A 3 -4.65 18.12 3.13
CA LYS A 3 -4.08 17.21 2.13
C LYS A 3 -3.93 15.84 2.76
N LEU A 4 -4.50 14.81 2.14
CA LEU A 4 -4.38 13.41 2.56
C LEU A 4 -3.36 12.72 1.66
N GLN A 5 -2.28 12.18 2.25
CA GLN A 5 -1.35 11.31 1.55
C GLN A 5 -2.01 9.94 1.40
N VAL A 6 -2.18 9.46 0.17
CA VAL A 6 -2.98 8.25 -0.12
C VAL A 6 -2.21 7.17 -0.87
N GLY A 7 -0.90 7.33 -1.01
CA GLY A 7 -0.04 6.28 -1.53
C GLY A 7 1.43 6.49 -1.17
N SER A 8 2.27 5.55 -1.62
CA SER A 8 3.66 5.41 -1.17
C SER A 8 4.64 6.37 -1.86
N LEU A 9 4.27 6.97 -2.99
CA LEU A 9 5.13 7.90 -3.74
C LEU A 9 4.79 9.37 -3.45
N SER A 10 5.80 10.22 -3.58
CA SER A 10 5.64 11.68 -3.48
C SER A 10 4.65 12.19 -4.53
N GLY A 11 3.74 13.09 -4.13
CA GLY A 11 2.71 13.68 -5.00
C GLY A 11 1.38 12.93 -5.05
N GLN A 12 1.27 11.74 -4.45
CA GLN A 12 0.01 10.99 -4.35
C GLN A 12 -0.88 11.52 -3.22
N ILE A 13 -1.48 12.69 -3.47
CA ILE A 13 -2.24 13.46 -2.48
C ILE A 13 -3.67 13.70 -2.96
N ILE A 14 -4.63 13.49 -2.08
CA ILE A 14 -6.02 13.93 -2.25
C ILE A 14 -6.24 15.16 -1.38
N ALA A 15 -6.53 16.30 -2.01
CA ALA A 15 -6.86 17.54 -1.31
C ALA A 15 -8.35 17.59 -0.95
N VAL A 16 -8.64 17.81 0.32
CA VAL A 16 -9.99 18.01 0.86
C VAL A 16 -10.15 19.48 1.23
N SER A 17 -11.07 20.17 0.57
CA SER A 17 -11.46 21.53 0.94
C SER A 17 -12.97 21.63 1.05
N ILE A 18 -13.42 22.17 2.18
CA ILE A 18 -14.81 22.55 2.39
C ILE A 18 -14.82 24.08 2.35
N SER A 19 -15.59 24.63 1.42
CA SER A 19 -15.83 26.07 1.36
C SER A 19 -16.61 26.53 2.61
N ASN A 20 -16.51 27.81 2.98
CA ASN A 20 -17.20 28.30 4.16
C ASN A 20 -18.73 28.25 3.98
N MET A 21 -19.42 27.44 4.78
CA MET A 21 -20.86 27.17 4.71
C MET A 21 -21.66 27.81 5.86
N ASN A 22 -21.15 28.87 6.48
CA ASN A 22 -21.89 29.59 7.50
C ASN A 22 -23.07 30.38 6.88
N ALA A 23 -24.08 30.67 7.71
CA ALA A 23 -25.26 31.39 7.26
C ALA A 23 -24.91 32.75 6.61
N SER A 24 -23.92 33.48 7.14
CA SER A 24 -23.51 34.77 6.57
C SER A 24 -22.91 34.65 5.16
N THR A 25 -22.16 33.59 4.83
CA THR A 25 -21.62 33.41 3.47
C THR A 25 -22.64 32.81 2.51
N LEU A 26 -23.53 31.94 2.99
CA LEU A 26 -24.58 31.33 2.17
C LEU A 26 -25.69 32.32 1.83
N PHE A 27 -26.08 33.16 2.78
CA PHE A 27 -27.11 34.18 2.63
C PHE A 27 -26.56 35.58 2.33
N SER A 28 -25.24 35.72 2.17
CA SER A 28 -24.55 36.99 1.82
C SER A 28 -24.90 38.17 2.74
N SER A 29 -25.13 37.91 4.03
CA SER A 29 -25.58 38.90 5.02
C SER A 29 -26.93 39.58 4.71
N ASN A 30 -27.72 39.04 3.78
CA ASN A 30 -29.08 39.48 3.54
C ASN A 30 -29.98 38.97 4.66
N THR A 31 -30.66 39.86 5.36
CA THR A 31 -31.70 39.50 6.32
C THR A 31 -32.83 38.80 5.56
N LEU A 32 -33.11 37.54 5.89
CA LEU A 32 -34.27 36.85 5.37
C LEU A 32 -35.52 37.51 5.99
N THR A 33 -36.27 38.25 5.19
CA THR A 33 -37.56 38.80 5.59
C THR A 33 -38.67 38.19 4.75
N VAL A 34 -39.80 37.93 5.41
CA VAL A 34 -41.00 37.32 4.82
C VAL A 34 -42.24 38.19 5.08
N ASP A 35 -42.02 39.48 5.28
CA ASP A 35 -42.99 40.51 5.63
C ASP A 35 -43.95 40.86 4.49
N ASN A 36 -43.55 40.61 3.24
CA ASN A 36 -44.40 40.76 2.06
C ASN A 36 -44.10 39.69 1.01
N ASN A 37 -44.99 39.52 0.03
CA ASN A 37 -44.91 38.48 -1.00
C ASN A 37 -43.61 38.56 -1.82
N THR A 38 -43.14 39.77 -2.16
CA THR A 38 -41.90 39.95 -2.91
C THR A 38 -40.67 39.54 -2.10
N ASN A 39 -40.62 39.91 -0.82
CA ASN A 39 -39.54 39.55 0.09
C ASN A 39 -39.53 38.04 0.39
N ALA A 40 -40.72 37.44 0.57
CA ALA A 40 -40.86 36.00 0.71
C ALA A 40 -40.33 35.24 -0.52
N GLY A 41 -40.64 35.69 -1.75
CA GLY A 41 -40.10 35.09 -2.98
C GLY A 41 -38.58 35.21 -3.08
N LYS A 42 -38.00 36.36 -2.70
CA LYS A 42 -36.54 36.54 -2.65
C LYS A 42 -35.89 35.63 -1.61
N ALA A 43 -36.49 35.52 -0.42
CA ALA A 43 -36.01 34.63 0.65
C ALA A 43 -36.00 33.16 0.19
N MET A 44 -37.06 32.70 -0.48
CA MET A 44 -37.11 31.34 -1.05
C MET A 44 -36.00 31.09 -2.06
N SER A 45 -35.75 32.04 -2.97
CA SER A 45 -34.67 31.92 -3.96
C SER A 45 -33.27 31.87 -3.32
N LEU A 46 -33.05 32.68 -2.28
CA LEU A 46 -31.83 32.66 -1.46
C LEU A 46 -31.62 31.32 -0.77
N VAL A 47 -32.67 30.77 -0.14
CA VAL A 47 -32.62 29.44 0.50
C VAL A 47 -32.33 28.35 -0.53
N GLN A 48 -33.00 28.38 -1.68
CA GLN A 48 -32.75 27.41 -2.75
C GLN A 48 -31.29 27.45 -3.23
N SER A 49 -30.74 28.66 -3.40
CA SER A 49 -29.34 28.84 -3.80
C SER A 49 -28.37 28.31 -2.73
N ALA A 50 -28.65 28.57 -1.44
CA ALA A 50 -27.87 28.04 -0.33
C ALA A 50 -27.90 26.51 -0.28
N ILE A 51 -29.07 25.90 -0.46
CA ILE A 51 -29.25 24.44 -0.52
C ILE A 51 -28.45 23.85 -1.68
N THR A 52 -28.49 24.48 -2.86
CA THR A 52 -27.72 24.04 -4.03
C THR A 52 -26.22 24.06 -3.75
N LYS A 53 -25.68 25.15 -3.17
CA LYS A 53 -24.26 25.25 -2.80
C LYS A 53 -23.82 24.17 -1.81
N VAL A 54 -24.64 23.91 -0.78
CA VAL A 54 -24.35 22.85 0.20
C VAL A 54 -24.40 21.47 -0.47
N SER A 55 -25.38 21.24 -1.34
CA SER A 55 -25.54 19.97 -2.06
C SER A 55 -24.38 19.71 -3.01
N GLU A 56 -23.89 20.74 -3.71
CA GLU A 56 -22.72 20.66 -4.57
C GLU A 56 -21.45 20.31 -3.76
N GLN A 57 -21.24 20.97 -2.63
CA GLN A 57 -20.14 20.63 -1.73
C GLN A 57 -20.25 19.20 -1.19
N ARG A 58 -21.45 18.71 -0.86
CA ARG A 58 -21.63 17.31 -0.44
C ARG A 58 -21.37 16.33 -1.58
N SER A 59 -21.77 16.67 -2.80
CA SER A 59 -21.51 15.88 -4.00
C SER A 59 -20.00 15.74 -4.27
N THR A 60 -19.26 16.85 -4.21
CA THR A 60 -17.80 16.83 -4.37
C THR A 60 -17.11 16.01 -3.28
N LEU A 61 -17.57 16.10 -2.02
CA LEU A 61 -17.06 15.25 -0.94
C LEU A 61 -17.38 13.76 -1.17
N GLY A 62 -18.57 13.42 -1.66
CA GLY A 62 -18.93 12.06 -2.02
C GLY A 62 -18.07 11.48 -3.15
N ALA A 63 -17.81 12.28 -4.19
CA ALA A 63 -16.88 11.90 -5.25
C ALA A 63 -15.45 11.67 -4.71
N LEU A 64 -15.02 12.51 -3.77
CA LEU A 64 -13.72 12.37 -3.12
C LEU A 64 -13.65 11.11 -2.24
N GLN A 65 -14.72 10.76 -1.52
CA GLN A 65 -14.84 9.51 -0.76
C GLN A 65 -14.75 8.29 -1.67
N ASN A 66 -15.43 8.31 -2.82
CA ASN A 66 -15.32 7.21 -3.80
C ASN A 66 -13.89 7.07 -4.31
N ARG A 67 -13.23 8.17 -4.65
CA ARG A 67 -11.82 8.15 -5.03
C ARG A 67 -10.94 7.57 -3.92
N LEU A 68 -11.12 8.00 -2.68
CA LEU A 68 -10.39 7.46 -1.53
C LEU A 68 -10.59 5.95 -1.38
N ASN A 69 -11.82 5.47 -1.50
CA ASN A 69 -12.14 4.04 -1.40
C ASN A 69 -11.49 3.23 -2.53
N HIS A 70 -11.52 3.73 -3.77
CA HIS A 70 -10.81 3.11 -4.88
C HIS A 70 -9.28 3.12 -4.69
N THR A 71 -8.72 4.22 -4.17
CA THR A 71 -7.29 4.30 -3.89
C THR A 71 -6.87 3.32 -2.78
N ILE A 72 -7.66 3.19 -1.71
CA ILE A 72 -7.41 2.21 -0.63
C ILE A 72 -7.40 0.80 -1.20
N LYS A 73 -8.44 0.41 -1.95
CA LYS A 73 -8.52 -0.94 -2.55
C LYS A 73 -7.32 -1.22 -3.47
N ASN A 74 -6.93 -0.24 -4.28
CA ASN A 74 -5.76 -0.39 -5.16
C ASN A 74 -4.46 -0.52 -4.36
N LEU A 75 -4.32 0.23 -3.27
CA LEU A 75 -3.15 0.17 -2.39
C LEU A 75 -3.06 -1.16 -1.66
N ASP A 76 -4.19 -1.70 -1.19
CA ASP A 76 -4.25 -3.03 -0.56
C ASP A 76 -3.79 -4.12 -1.52
N THR A 77 -4.30 -4.11 -2.77
CA THR A 77 -3.86 -5.05 -3.81
C THR A 77 -2.37 -4.88 -4.15
N ALA A 78 -1.89 -3.64 -4.25
CA ALA A 78 -0.47 -3.39 -4.49
C ALA A 78 0.40 -3.88 -3.33
N SER A 79 -0.04 -3.67 -2.09
CA SER A 79 0.64 -4.16 -0.89
C SER A 79 0.69 -5.68 -0.85
N GLU A 80 -0.42 -6.36 -1.11
CA GLU A 80 -0.50 -7.82 -1.18
C GLU A 80 0.45 -8.39 -2.25
N ASN A 81 0.43 -7.82 -3.46
CA ASN A 81 1.32 -8.23 -4.54
C ASN A 81 2.79 -8.02 -4.19
N THR A 82 3.13 -6.89 -3.54
CA THR A 82 4.50 -6.58 -3.14
C THR A 82 4.98 -7.54 -2.06
N GLN A 83 4.13 -7.83 -1.08
CA GLN A 83 4.44 -8.74 0.02
C GLN A 83 4.57 -10.19 -0.48
N ALA A 84 3.75 -10.61 -1.44
CA ALA A 84 3.87 -11.91 -2.10
C ALA A 84 5.13 -12.02 -2.98
N ALA A 85 5.53 -10.93 -3.66
CA ALA A 85 6.80 -10.88 -4.38
C ALA A 85 7.99 -10.95 -3.41
N GLU A 86 7.94 -10.21 -2.31
CA GLU A 86 8.97 -10.24 -1.26
C GLU A 86 9.09 -11.63 -0.61
N SER A 87 7.96 -12.30 -0.33
CA SER A 87 7.96 -13.69 0.16
C SER A 87 8.65 -14.61 -0.82
N ARG A 88 8.26 -14.57 -2.11
CA ARG A 88 8.89 -15.41 -3.14
C ARG A 88 10.40 -15.18 -3.27
N ILE A 89 10.84 -13.93 -3.20
CA ILE A 89 12.27 -13.60 -3.22
C ILE A 89 12.97 -14.17 -1.97
N ARG A 90 12.40 -13.97 -0.77
CA ARG A 90 12.97 -14.53 0.47
C ARG A 90 13.02 -16.06 0.46
N ASP A 91 11.94 -16.71 0.05
CA ASP A 91 11.83 -18.16 0.01
C ASP A 91 12.78 -18.77 -1.02
N THR A 92 12.94 -18.14 -2.19
CA THR A 92 13.91 -18.58 -3.23
C THR A 92 15.34 -18.42 -2.74
N ASN A 93 15.69 -17.27 -2.15
CA ASN A 93 17.02 -17.05 -1.61
C ASN A 93 17.34 -18.05 -0.48
N MET A 94 16.38 -18.36 0.40
CA MET A 94 16.55 -19.36 1.45
C MET A 94 16.73 -20.77 0.87
N ALA A 95 15.98 -21.13 -0.17
CA ALA A 95 16.13 -22.42 -0.84
C ALA A 95 17.53 -22.57 -1.47
N GLU A 96 18.05 -21.53 -2.13
CA GLU A 96 19.38 -21.54 -2.73
C GLU A 96 20.49 -21.64 -1.66
N GLU A 97 20.38 -20.87 -0.58
CA GLU A 97 21.29 -20.95 0.57
C GLU A 97 21.28 -22.34 1.22
N MET A 98 20.10 -22.96 1.37
CA MET A 98 19.94 -24.31 1.94
C MET A 98 20.51 -25.40 1.02
N VAL A 99 20.35 -25.28 -0.30
CA VAL A 99 20.98 -26.20 -1.26
C VAL A 99 22.50 -26.08 -1.20
N GLN A 100 23.03 -24.86 -1.18
CA GLN A 100 24.46 -24.61 -1.08
C GLN A 100 25.04 -25.14 0.25
N TYR A 101 24.34 -24.89 1.37
CA TYR A 101 24.70 -25.41 2.69
C TYR A 101 24.69 -26.94 2.71
N SER A 102 23.66 -27.58 2.14
CA SER A 102 23.55 -29.04 2.09
C SER A 102 24.63 -29.65 1.19
N ALA A 103 24.88 -29.07 0.01
CA ALA A 103 25.96 -29.49 -0.89
C ALA A 103 27.34 -29.37 -0.21
N THR A 104 27.59 -28.27 0.50
CA THR A 104 28.84 -28.07 1.23
C THR A 104 29.02 -29.11 2.35
N ASN A 105 27.95 -29.42 3.10
CA ASN A 105 27.97 -30.48 4.11
C ASN A 105 28.24 -31.87 3.50
N ILE A 106 27.60 -32.20 2.37
CA ILE A 106 27.85 -33.46 1.66
C ILE A 106 29.30 -33.53 1.19
N ILE A 107 29.86 -32.46 0.60
CA ILE A 107 31.26 -32.43 0.17
C ILE A 107 32.20 -32.60 1.36
N GLN A 108 31.92 -31.97 2.50
CA GLN A 108 32.73 -32.17 3.71
C GLN A 108 32.67 -33.62 4.22
N GLN A 109 31.48 -34.23 4.26
CA GLN A 109 31.33 -35.61 4.71
C GLN A 109 31.96 -36.61 3.71
N ALA A 110 31.78 -36.38 2.41
CA ALA A 110 32.42 -37.14 1.35
C ALA A 110 33.95 -36.97 1.35
N GLY A 111 34.46 -35.76 1.64
CA GLY A 111 35.89 -35.49 1.78
C GLY A 111 36.51 -36.26 2.94
N GLN A 112 35.82 -36.35 4.08
CA GLN A 112 36.24 -37.18 5.22
C GLN A 112 36.23 -38.68 4.87
N SER A 113 35.17 -39.18 4.23
CA SER A 113 35.11 -40.58 3.77
C SER A 113 36.15 -40.89 2.68
N MET A 114 36.39 -39.98 1.74
CA MET A 114 37.44 -40.13 0.73
C MET A 114 38.84 -40.10 1.34
N LEU A 115 39.11 -39.23 2.31
CA LEU A 115 40.38 -39.23 3.05
C LEU A 115 40.59 -40.55 3.80
N ALA A 116 39.55 -41.09 4.44
CA ALA A 116 39.60 -42.38 5.10
C ALA A 116 39.85 -43.53 4.11
N GLN A 117 39.18 -43.52 2.95
CA GLN A 117 39.31 -44.57 1.94
C GLN A 117 40.64 -44.49 1.16
N ALA A 118 41.15 -43.29 0.89
CA ALA A 118 42.48 -43.08 0.31
C ALA A 118 43.58 -43.54 1.28
N ASN A 119 43.47 -43.24 2.58
CA ASN A 119 44.42 -43.71 3.59
C ASN A 119 44.43 -45.24 3.73
N GLY A 120 43.26 -45.88 3.70
CA GLY A 120 43.15 -47.34 3.73
C GLY A 120 43.75 -48.04 2.50
N GLN A 121 43.57 -47.46 1.30
CA GLN A 121 44.18 -47.98 0.08
C GLN A 121 45.70 -47.86 0.09
N THR A 122 46.27 -46.76 0.59
CA THR A 122 47.74 -46.63 0.72
C THR A 122 48.37 -47.70 1.61
N GLN A 123 47.71 -48.13 2.69
CA GLN A 123 48.23 -49.22 3.54
C GLN A 123 48.15 -50.59 2.84
N GLY A 124 47.10 -50.83 2.04
CA GLY A 124 46.98 -52.06 1.25
C GLY A 124 48.06 -52.19 0.17
N VAL A 125 48.48 -51.08 -0.43
CA VAL A 125 49.55 -51.09 -1.45
C VAL A 125 50.94 -51.26 -0.82
N LEU A 126 51.19 -50.74 0.39
CA LEU A 126 52.44 -51.02 1.11
C LEU A 126 52.60 -52.51 1.47
N SER A 127 51.49 -53.21 1.76
CA SER A 127 51.49 -54.67 1.96
C SER A 127 51.89 -55.45 0.70
N LEU A 128 51.47 -54.96 -0.48
CA LEU A 128 51.82 -55.55 -1.79
C LEU A 128 53.25 -55.26 -2.27
N ILE A 129 53.95 -54.29 -1.65
CA ILE A 129 55.34 -53.95 -1.98
C ILE A 129 56.33 -54.57 -0.96
N GLN A 130 55.84 -55.01 0.21
CA GLN A 130 56.67 -55.67 1.25
C GLN A 130 56.49 -57.20 1.31
N GLY A 131 55.57 -57.79 0.54
CA GLY A 131 55.40 -59.24 0.37
C GLY A 131 55.84 -59.71 -1.00
#